data_AF-A0A158S627-F1
#
_entry.id   AF-A0A158S627-F1
#
_cell.length_a   1.000
_cell.length_b   1.000
_cell.length_c   1.000
_cell.angle_alpha   90.00
_cell.angle_beta   90.00
_cell.angle_gamma   90.00
#
_symmetry.space_group_name_H-M   'P 1'
#
loop_
_entity.id
_entity.type
_entity.pdbx_description
1 polymer ?
#
loop_
_entity_poly.entity_id
_entity_poly.type
_entity_poly.pdbx_seq_one_letter_code
_entity_poly.pdbx_strand_id
1 'polypeptide(L)'
;MPKLYLAWWFWLAMDLALVNYLFIDRDFVKGLIALAAIQVPVFAMVGQGLRSFPAQVRMAYLALLIMGLFPSFAYVHWMQLVGTTAMILFDYCFLARCLSLLPFNRTEPLTGRLVVRTFLCPPVSGSIMAERNAYGPRA
;
A
#
# COMPACT_ATOMS: atom_id res chain seq x y z
N MET A 1 -10.65 -14.32 7.19
CA MET A 1 -10.26 -14.86 5.88
C MET A 1 -10.83 -14.11 4.67
N PRO A 2 -12.12 -13.74 4.55
CA PRO A 2 -12.65 -13.10 3.31
C PRO A 2 -12.05 -11.72 2.99
N LYS A 3 -11.61 -10.98 4.01
CA LYS A 3 -10.98 -9.65 3.85
C LYS A 3 -9.64 -9.68 3.10
N LEU A 4 -8.90 -10.79 3.20
CA LEU A 4 -7.58 -10.92 2.56
C LEU A 4 -7.72 -11.15 1.05
N TYR A 5 -8.62 -12.05 0.67
CA TYR A 5 -8.92 -12.39 -0.72
C TYR A 5 -9.46 -11.18 -1.49
N LEU A 6 -10.36 -10.41 -0.88
CA LEU A 6 -10.88 -9.17 -1.47
C LEU A 6 -9.76 -8.15 -1.72
N ALA A 7 -8.86 -7.94 -0.76
CA ALA A 7 -7.74 -7.02 -0.90
C ALA A 7 -6.80 -7.41 -2.05
N TRP A 8 -6.52 -8.70 -2.21
CA TRP A 8 -5.67 -9.20 -3.28
C TRP A 8 -6.24 -8.89 -4.66
N TRP A 9 -7.54 -9.13 -4.90
CA TRP A 9 -8.18 -8.82 -6.18
C TRP A 9 -8.19 -7.33 -6.50
N PHE A 10 -8.42 -6.48 -5.50
CA PHE A 10 -8.33 -5.04 -5.68
C PHE A 10 -6.93 -4.60 -6.08
N TRP A 11 -5.90 -5.23 -5.52
CA TRP A 11 -4.52 -4.95 -5.89
C TRP A 11 -4.17 -5.47 -7.28
N LEU A 12 -4.61 -6.68 -7.65
CA LEU A 12 -4.45 -7.18 -9.02
C LEU A 12 -5.11 -6.24 -10.04
N ALA A 13 -6.34 -5.79 -9.77
CA ALA A 13 -7.03 -4.84 -10.64
C ALA A 13 -6.25 -3.51 -10.77
N MET A 14 -5.64 -3.03 -9.68
CA MET A 14 -4.78 -1.83 -9.73
C MET A 14 -3.52 -2.05 -10.55
N ASP A 15 -2.86 -3.20 -10.39
CA ASP A 15 -1.64 -3.54 -11.12
C ASP A 15 -1.90 -3.63 -12.62
N LEU A 16 -2.96 -4.35 -13.02
CA LEU A 16 -3.39 -4.44 -14.42
C LEU A 16 -3.80 -3.08 -15.00
N ALA A 17 -4.54 -2.26 -14.24
CA ALA A 17 -4.91 -0.91 -14.65
C ALA A 17 -3.69 0.00 -14.81
N LEU A 18 -2.68 -0.15 -13.95
CA LEU A 18 -1.43 0.59 -14.02
C LEU A 18 -0.56 0.13 -15.20
N VAL A 19 -0.51 -1.17 -15.50
CA VAL A 19 0.10 -1.70 -16.73
C VAL A 19 -0.58 -1.12 -17.97
N ASN A 20 -1.92 -1.15 -18.03
CA ASN A 20 -2.66 -0.56 -19.15
C ASN A 20 -2.32 0.92 -19.33
N TYR A 21 -2.32 1.70 -18.24
CA TYR A 21 -1.93 3.10 -18.26
C TYR A 21 -0.50 3.33 -18.77
N LEU A 22 0.47 2.53 -18.31
CA LEU A 22 1.88 2.75 -18.64
C LEU A 22 2.26 2.28 -20.05
N PHE A 23 1.62 1.23 -20.56
CA PHE A 23 2.06 0.54 -21.78
C PHE A 23 1.07 0.65 -22.96
N ILE A 24 -0.21 0.89 -22.71
CA ILE A 24 -1.26 0.78 -23.74
C ILE A 24 -1.94 2.14 -23.97
N ASP A 25 -2.59 2.68 -22.93
CA ASP A 25 -3.41 3.88 -23.03
C ASP A 25 -3.16 4.85 -21.86
N ARG A 26 -2.46 5.95 -22.15
CA ARG A 26 -2.11 6.98 -21.17
C ARG A 26 -3.33 7.75 -20.66
N ASP A 27 -4.41 7.84 -21.42
CA ASP A 27 -5.64 8.53 -21.00
C ASP A 27 -6.42 7.73 -19.94
N PHE A 28 -6.12 6.43 -19.81
CA PHE A 28 -6.69 5.55 -18.79
C PHE A 28 -6.33 5.95 -17.35
N VAL A 29 -5.38 6.88 -17.16
CA VAL A 29 -4.99 7.39 -15.83
C VAL A 29 -6.19 7.87 -15.00
N LYS A 30 -7.22 8.42 -15.65
CA LYS A 30 -8.45 8.87 -14.98
C LYS A 30 -9.22 7.69 -14.38
N GLY A 31 -9.33 6.59 -15.12
CA GLY A 31 -9.95 5.35 -14.66
C GLY A 31 -9.17 4.70 -13.51
N LEU A 32 -7.83 4.70 -13.62
CA LEU A 32 -6.94 4.23 -12.56
C LEU A 32 -7.09 5.03 -11.26
N ILE A 33 -7.16 6.36 -11.36
CA ILE A 33 -7.41 7.25 -10.21
C ILE A 33 -8.80 6.98 -9.61
N ALA A 34 -9.83 6.83 -10.45
CA ALA A 34 -11.18 6.52 -9.97
C ALA A 34 -11.22 5.19 -9.21
N LEU A 35 -10.56 4.15 -9.74
CA LEU A 35 -10.45 2.85 -9.08
C LEU A 35 -9.74 2.97 -7.71
N ALA A 36 -8.61 3.68 -7.65
CA ALA A 36 -7.90 3.94 -6.40
C ALA A 36 -8.76 4.73 -5.40
N ALA A 37 -9.49 5.74 -5.87
CA ALA A 37 -10.37 6.58 -5.05
C ALA A 37 -11.53 5.78 -4.45
N ILE A 38 -12.11 4.83 -5.20
CA ILE A 38 -13.18 3.94 -4.70
C ILE A 38 -12.64 2.99 -3.62
N GLN A 39 -11.39 2.53 -3.72
CA GLN A 39 -10.84 1.62 -2.71
C GLN A 39 -10.72 2.23 -1.33
N VAL A 40 -10.45 3.54 -1.22
CA VAL A 40 -10.31 4.22 0.07
C VAL A 40 -11.56 4.06 0.94
N PRO A 41 -12.78 4.47 0.53
CA PRO A 41 -13.98 4.30 1.34
C PRO A 41 -14.35 2.83 1.55
N VAL A 42 -14.17 1.96 0.55
CA VAL A 42 -14.43 0.51 0.71
C VAL A 42 -13.60 -0.06 1.87
N PHE A 43 -12.30 0.21 1.90
CA PHE A 43 -11.44 -0.30 2.96
C PHE A 43 -11.50 0.50 4.25
N ALA A 44 -11.96 1.74 4.22
CA ALA A 44 -12.33 2.46 5.42
C ALA A 44 -13.53 1.81 6.11
N MET A 45 -14.56 1.39 5.36
CA MET A 45 -15.71 0.66 5.92
C MET A 45 -15.29 -0.71 6.47
N VAL A 46 -14.52 -1.48 5.70
CA VAL A 46 -14.05 -2.82 6.10
C VAL A 46 -13.12 -2.79 7.32
N GLY A 47 -12.31 -1.72 7.43
CA GLY A 47 -11.34 -1.48 8.50
C GLY A 47 -11.87 -0.66 9.67
N GLN A 48 -13.16 -0.29 9.67
CA GLN A 48 -13.82 0.54 10.69
C GLN A 48 -13.21 1.94 10.88
N GLY A 49 -12.75 2.56 9.79
CA GLY A 49 -12.40 3.98 9.74
C GLY A 49 -11.28 4.32 8.77
N LEU A 50 -11.16 5.61 8.44
CA LEU A 50 -10.08 6.15 7.59
C LEU A 50 -8.69 6.04 8.22
N ARG A 51 -8.63 5.96 9.55
CA ARG A 51 -7.37 5.74 10.29
C ARG A 51 -6.95 4.26 10.31
N SER A 52 -7.77 3.34 9.81
CA SER A 52 -7.37 1.94 9.71
C SER A 52 -6.17 1.80 8.77
N PHE A 53 -5.22 0.94 9.12
CA PHE A 53 -4.01 0.75 8.32
C PHE A 53 -4.29 0.39 6.84
N PRO A 54 -5.27 -0.47 6.51
CA PRO A 54 -5.64 -0.74 5.11
C PRO A 54 -6.13 0.50 4.35
N ALA A 55 -6.88 1.39 5.00
CA ALA A 55 -7.33 2.64 4.40
C ALA A 55 -6.14 3.61 4.22
N GLN A 56 -5.23 3.69 5.20
CA GLN A 56 -4.02 4.51 5.09
C GLN A 56 -3.14 4.12 3.90
N VAL A 57 -2.90 2.83 3.67
CA VAL A 57 -2.13 2.35 2.51
C VAL A 57 -2.76 2.79 1.20
N ARG A 58 -4.08 2.74 1.10
CA ARG A 58 -4.83 3.14 -0.11
C ARG A 58 -4.84 4.64 -0.33
N MET A 59 -4.99 5.42 0.74
CA MET A 59 -4.86 6.88 0.66
C MET A 59 -3.45 7.29 0.22
N ALA A 60 -2.42 6.67 0.77
CA ALA A 60 -1.04 6.94 0.37
C ALA A 60 -0.77 6.52 -1.08
N TYR A 61 -1.32 5.37 -1.50
CA TYR A 61 -1.22 4.93 -2.89
C TYR A 61 -1.89 5.92 -3.85
N LEU A 62 -3.11 6.37 -3.54
CA LEU A 62 -3.82 7.38 -4.33
C LEU A 62 -3.05 8.71 -4.37
N ALA A 63 -2.49 9.15 -3.25
CA ALA A 63 -1.70 10.37 -3.20
C ALA A 63 -0.44 10.28 -4.07
N LEU A 64 0.28 9.15 -4.04
CA LEU A 64 1.42 8.89 -4.91
C LEU A 64 1.03 8.83 -6.39
N LEU A 65 -0.16 8.28 -6.69
CA LEU A 65 -0.68 8.22 -8.06
C LEU A 65 -0.96 9.63 -8.60
N ILE A 66 -1.57 10.49 -7.79
CA ILE A 66 -1.81 11.92 -8.11
C ILE A 66 -0.47 12.66 -8.23
N MET A 67 0.49 12.40 -7.34
CA MET A 67 1.83 12.99 -7.40
C MET A 67 2.55 12.63 -8.71
N GLY A 68 2.41 11.40 -9.19
CA GLY A 68 3.01 10.99 -10.47
C GLY A 68 2.41 11.66 -11.71
N LEU A 69 1.30 12.41 -11.58
CA LEU A 69 0.77 13.21 -12.70
C LEU A 69 1.66 14.41 -13.04
N PHE A 70 2.45 14.88 -12.08
CA PHE A 70 3.42 15.93 -12.33
C PHE A 70 4.60 15.37 -13.12
N PRO A 71 5.03 15.99 -14.24
CA PRO A 71 6.05 15.44 -15.11
C PRO A 71 7.35 15.04 -14.38
N SER A 72 7.81 15.86 -13.43
CA SER A 72 9.01 15.61 -12.63
C SER A 72 8.92 14.39 -11.73
N PHE A 73 7.70 13.92 -11.42
CA PHE A 73 7.42 12.78 -10.54
C PHE A 73 6.82 11.58 -11.29
N ALA A 74 6.79 11.59 -12.63
CA ALA A 74 6.22 10.49 -13.42
C ALA A 74 6.86 9.12 -13.15
N TYR A 75 8.12 9.12 -12.68
CA TYR A 75 8.81 7.89 -12.25
C TYR A 75 8.11 7.19 -11.06
N VAL A 76 7.29 7.90 -10.28
CA VAL A 76 6.53 7.34 -9.16
C VAL A 76 5.55 6.27 -9.63
N HIS A 77 4.96 6.39 -10.82
CA HIS A 77 4.07 5.35 -11.37
C HIS A 77 4.81 4.04 -11.67
N TRP A 78 6.07 4.13 -12.11
CA TRP A 78 6.91 2.94 -12.28
C TRP A 78 7.26 2.30 -10.95
N MET A 79 7.56 3.10 -9.92
CA MET A 79 7.77 2.60 -8.56
C MET A 79 6.50 1.94 -8.00
N GLN A 80 5.32 2.50 -8.29
CA GLN A 80 4.04 1.90 -7.90
C GLN A 80 3.80 0.57 -8.60
N LEU A 81 4.16 0.44 -9.88
CA LEU A 81 4.03 -0.82 -10.60
C LEU A 81 4.89 -1.90 -9.95
N VAL A 82 6.20 -1.63 -9.81
CA VAL A 82 7.12 -2.58 -9.16
C VAL A 82 6.65 -2.94 -7.74
N GLY A 83 6.22 -1.94 -6.96
CA GLY A 83 5.75 -2.14 -5.60
C GLY A 83 4.45 -2.95 -5.50
N THR A 84 3.51 -2.74 -6.42
CA THR A 84 2.22 -3.45 -6.42
C THR A 84 2.40 -4.88 -6.93
N THR A 85 3.18 -5.06 -8.00
CA THR A 85 3.56 -6.38 -8.50
C THR A 85 4.29 -7.20 -7.42
N ALA A 86 5.26 -6.59 -6.72
CA ALA A 86 5.97 -7.27 -5.62
C ALA A 86 5.03 -7.70 -4.49
N MET A 87 4.01 -6.89 -4.19
CA MET A 87 3.03 -7.22 -3.17
C MET A 87 2.07 -8.33 -3.62
N ILE A 88 1.65 -8.36 -4.88
CA ILE A 88 0.77 -9.44 -5.40
C ILE A 88 1.51 -10.78 -5.43
N LEU A 89 2.79 -10.77 -5.82
CA LEU A 89 3.57 -11.99 -6.01
C LEU A 89 4.21 -12.52 -4.73
N PHE A 90 4.61 -11.62 -3.83
CA PHE A 90 5.41 -11.97 -2.65
C PHE A 90 4.80 -11.51 -1.33
N ASP A 91 3.60 -10.91 -1.31
CA ASP A 91 3.02 -10.26 -0.12
C ASP A 91 3.94 -9.19 0.50
N TYR A 92 4.89 -8.66 -0.27
CA TYR A 92 5.84 -7.65 0.16
C TYR A 92 5.38 -6.26 -0.29
N CYS A 93 4.89 -5.44 0.64
CA CYS A 93 4.52 -4.04 0.36
C CYS A 93 5.53 -3.05 0.97
N PHE A 94 6.34 -2.40 0.14
CA PHE A 94 7.26 -1.35 0.58
C PHE A 94 6.54 -0.15 1.19
N LEU A 95 5.44 0.29 0.55
CA LEU A 95 4.64 1.42 1.04
C LEU A 95 4.06 1.15 2.43
N ALA A 96 3.53 -0.04 2.68
CA ALA A 96 3.02 -0.43 3.99
C ALA A 96 4.12 -0.38 5.07
N ARG A 97 5.33 -0.82 4.73
CA ARG A 97 6.49 -0.73 5.63
C ARG A 97 6.86 0.71 5.97
N CYS A 98 6.93 1.60 4.98
CA CYS A 98 7.15 3.03 5.20
C CYS A 98 6.07 3.63 6.12
N LEU A 99 4.79 3.35 5.83
CA LEU A 99 3.68 3.85 6.65
C LEU A 99 3.72 3.31 8.08
N SER A 100 4.17 2.07 8.29
CA SER A 100 4.25 1.46 9.63
C SER A 100 5.27 2.13 10.57
N LEU A 101 6.21 2.91 10.01
CA LEU A 101 7.25 3.64 10.73
C LEU A 101 6.85 5.08 11.08
N LEU A 102 5.73 5.57 10.53
CA LEU A 102 5.23 6.90 10.84
C LEU A 102 4.86 7.02 12.32
N PRO A 103 5.02 8.20 12.94
CA PRO A 103 4.90 8.38 14.40
C PRO A 103 3.55 7.95 14.95
N PHE A 104 2.48 8.11 14.18
CA PHE A 104 1.11 7.71 14.55
C PHE A 104 0.83 6.21 14.35
N ASN A 105 1.71 5.48 13.68
CA ASN A 105 1.57 4.04 13.43
C ASN A 105 2.56 3.21 14.24
N ARG A 106 3.51 3.80 14.98
CA ARG A 106 4.51 3.07 15.79
C ARG A 106 4.29 3.30 17.28
N THR A 107 4.52 2.26 18.07
CA THR A 107 4.47 2.31 19.54
C THR A 107 5.85 2.43 20.18
N GLU A 108 6.91 2.07 19.45
CA GLU A 108 8.30 2.16 19.90
C GLU A 108 9.05 3.34 19.22
N PRO A 109 10.12 3.87 19.84
CA PRO A 109 10.96 4.92 19.25
C PRO A 109 11.52 4.54 17.86
N LEU A 110 11.64 5.52 16.96
CA LEU A 110 12.25 5.30 15.66
C LEU A 110 13.75 5.07 15.86
N THR A 111 14.19 3.84 15.64
CA THR A 111 15.59 3.41 15.78
C THR A 111 16.04 2.71 14.51
N GLY A 112 17.35 2.70 14.24
CA GLY A 112 17.89 1.93 13.11
C GLY A 112 17.51 0.44 13.19
N ARG A 113 17.46 -0.12 14.41
CA ARG A 113 17.00 -1.50 14.64
C ARG A 113 15.56 -1.71 14.19
N LEU A 114 14.65 -0.77 14.49
CA LEU A 114 13.26 -0.83 14.03
C LEU A 114 13.18 -0.77 12.49
N VAL A 115 13.92 0.14 11.86
CA VAL A 115 13.96 0.27 10.39
C VAL A 115 14.40 -1.04 9.75
N VAL A 116 15.53 -1.59 10.19
CA VAL A 116 16.05 -2.87 9.70
C VAL A 116 15.05 -3.99 9.90
N ARG A 117 14.44 -4.10 11.10
CA ARG A 117 13.41 -5.11 11.38
C ARG A 117 12.21 -4.97 10.45
N THR A 118 11.75 -3.74 10.19
CA THR A 118 10.58 -3.51 9.32
C THR A 118 10.86 -3.88 7.87
N PHE A 119 12.04 -3.55 7.33
CA PHE A 119 12.34 -3.83 5.91
C PHE A 119 12.83 -5.25 5.63
N LEU A 120 13.53 -5.87 6.59
CA LEU A 120 14.07 -7.23 6.45
C LEU A 120 13.16 -8.32 7.03
N CYS A 121 12.02 -7.98 7.64
CA CYS A 121 11.06 -9.01 8.04
C CYS A 121 10.54 -9.76 6.81
N PRO A 122 10.26 -11.07 6.94
CA PRO A 122 9.62 -11.83 5.87
C PRO A 122 8.30 -11.17 5.46
N PRO A 123 7.84 -11.40 4.22
CA PRO A 123 6.52 -10.98 3.82
C PRO A 123 5.44 -11.57 4.72
N VAL A 124 4.38 -10.81 4.95
CA VAL A 124 3.32 -11.15 5.90
C VAL A 124 1.99 -11.05 5.20
N SER A 125 1.17 -12.09 5.32
CA SER A 125 -0.17 -12.09 4.76
C SER A 125 -1.03 -11.06 5.51
N GLY A 126 -1.46 -10.00 4.82
CA GLY A 126 -2.35 -8.98 5.37
C GLY A 126 -1.64 -7.69 5.82
N SER A 127 -1.46 -7.51 7.14
CA SER A 127 -1.01 -6.24 7.71
C SER A 127 0.24 -6.42 8.56
N ILE A 128 1.34 -5.76 8.16
CA ILE A 128 2.58 -5.70 8.95
C ILE A 128 2.38 -5.10 10.35
N MET A 129 1.40 -4.20 10.51
CA MET A 129 1.05 -3.69 11.85
C MET A 129 0.37 -4.75 12.71
N ALA A 130 -0.48 -5.59 12.12
CA ALA A 130 -1.12 -6.67 12.87
C ALA A 130 -0.09 -7.69 13.34
N GLU A 131 0.85 -8.07 12.46
CA GLU A 131 1.95 -8.98 12.80
C GLU A 131 2.82 -8.40 13.92
N ARG A 132 3.22 -7.13 13.79
CA ARG A 132 4.05 -6.47 14.81
C ARG A 132 3.33 -6.36 16.15
N ASN A 133 2.03 -6.14 16.17
CA ASN A 133 1.27 -6.07 17.42
C ASN A 133 1.09 -7.46 18.07
N ALA A 134 1.06 -8.53 17.28
CA ALA A 134 0.95 -9.90 17.79
C ALA A 134 2.26 -10.44 18.37
N TYR A 135 3.40 -10.13 17.73
CA TYR A 135 4.71 -10.73 18.06
C TYR A 135 5.82 -9.73 18.40
N GLY A 136 5.52 -8.43 18.43
CA GLY A 136 6.46 -7.41 18.86
C GLY A 136 6.82 -7.54 20.35
N PRO A 137 7.98 -7.03 20.78
CA PRO A 137 8.30 -6.97 22.20
C PRO A 137 7.18 -6.22 22.92
N ARG A 138 6.55 -6.88 23.90
CA ARG A 138 5.57 -6.23 24.79
C ARG A 138 6.34 -5.14 25.53
N ALA A 139 5.86 -3.90 25.41
CA ALA A 139 6.36 -2.78 26.19
C ALA A 139 6.22 -3.06 27.69
#